data_AF-A0A198YN60-F1
#
_entry.id   AF-A0A198YN60-F1
#
_cell.length_a   1.000
_cell.length_b   1.000
_cell.length_c   1.000
_cell.angle_alpha   90.00
_cell.angle_beta   90.00
_cell.angle_gamma   90.00
#
_symmetry.space_group_name_H-M   'P 1'
#
loop_
_entity.id
_entity.type
_entity.pdbx_description
1 polymer ?
#
loop_
_entity_poly.entity_id
_entity_poly.type
_entity_poly.pdbx_seq_one_letter_code
_entity_poly.pdbx_strand_id
1 'polypeptide(L)' 'MDPRITPREKEVLTLMCEGKSAQEIAIILGCSVYTVRTHIGRLKDEFNVYKDTALIAAAFRNRIID' A
#
# COMPACT_ATOMS: atom_id res chain seq x y z
N MET A 1 3.81 14.10 -6.89
CA MET A 1 3.01 12.87 -6.81
C MET A 1 3.33 12.06 -8.05
N ASP A 2 3.72 10.79 -7.89
CA ASP A 2 3.71 9.87 -9.03
C ASP A 2 2.24 9.74 -9.48
N PRO A 3 1.88 10.11 -10.72
CA PRO A 3 0.49 10.09 -11.19
C PRO A 3 -0.16 8.70 -11.16
N ARG A 4 0.59 7.65 -10.84
CA ARG A 4 0.15 6.26 -10.86
C ARG A 4 -0.30 5.71 -9.50
N ILE A 5 -0.05 6.43 -8.41
CA ILE A 5 -0.52 6.05 -7.07
C ILE A 5 -1.63 6.99 -6.64
N THR A 6 -2.83 6.44 -6.46
CA THR A 6 -3.97 7.21 -5.97
C THR A 6 -3.79 7.59 -4.50
N PRO A 7 -4.48 8.65 -4.00
CA PRO A 7 -4.44 9.02 -2.59
C PRO A 7 -4.78 7.86 -1.65
N ARG A 8 -5.75 7.03 -2.02
CA ARG A 8 -6.18 5.86 -1.23
C ARG A 8 -5.13 4.76 -1.20
N GLU A 9 -4.45 4.52 -2.31
CA GLU A 9 -3.34 3.57 -2.37
C GLU A 9 -2.15 4.07 -1.55
N LYS A 10 -1.89 5.39 -1.54
CA LYS A 10 -0.87 5.98 -0.68
C LYS A 10 -1.19 5.78 0.81
N GLU A 11 -2.44 6.00 1.23
CA GLU A 11 -2.88 5.73 2.62
C GLU A 11 -2.63 4.27 3.00
N VAL A 12 -3.05 3.32 2.15
CA VAL A 12 -2.82 1.89 2.37
C VAL A 12 -1.33 1.59 2.47
N LEU A 13 -0.51 2.10 1.54
CA LEU A 13 0.93 1.87 1.52
C LEU A 13 1.63 2.46 2.74
N THR A 14 1.19 3.62 3.22
CA THR A 14 1.73 4.26 4.44
C THR A 14 1.50 3.37 5.66
N LEU A 15 0.27 2.89 5.86
CA LEU A 15 -0.06 2.01 6.98
C LEU A 15 0.65 0.65 6.90
N MET A 16 0.89 0.13 5.69
CA MET A 16 1.74 -1.04 5.51
C MET A 16 3.18 -0.78 5.98
N CYS A 17 3.74 0.39 5.69
CA CYS A 17 5.09 0.77 6.13
C CYS A 17 5.17 0.96 7.65
N GLU A 18 4.07 1.37 8.29
CA GLU A 18 3.91 1.40 9.76
C GLU A 18 3.74 0.01 10.39
N GLY A 19 3.73 -1.06 9.59
CA GLY A 19 3.62 -2.44 10.06
C GLY A 19 2.19 -2.92 10.32
N LYS A 20 1.16 -2.20 9.82
CA LYS A 20 -0.24 -2.61 9.97
C LYS A 20 -0.57 -3.77 9.03
N SER A 21 -1.31 -4.74 9.56
CA SER A 21 -1.92 -5.82 8.78
C SER A 21 -3.09 -5.30 7.92
N ALA A 22 -3.44 -6.03 6.85
CA ALA A 22 -4.59 -5.67 6.01
C ALA A 22 -5.93 -5.58 6.80
N GLN A 23 -6.03 -6.30 7.93
CA GLN A 23 -7.18 -6.25 8.83
C GLN A 23 -7.21 -4.93 9.61
N GLU A 24 -6.09 -4.53 10.20
CA GLU A 24 -5.97 -3.24 10.90
C GLU A 24 -6.18 -2.07 9.94
N ILE A 25 -5.60 -2.13 8.73
CA ILE A 25 -5.78 -1.11 7.70
C ILE A 25 -7.26 -0.97 7.32
N ALA A 26 -7.97 -2.09 7.17
CA ALA A 26 -9.40 -2.07 6.84
C ALA A 26 -10.22 -1.37 7.94
N ILE A 27 -9.89 -1.64 9.21
CA ILE A 27 -10.51 -0.98 10.37
C ILE A 27 -10.20 0.52 10.36
N ILE A 28 -8.94 0.91 10.17
CA ILE A 28 -8.49 2.31 10.17
C ILE A 28 -9.14 3.11 9.04
N LEU A 29 -9.22 2.54 7.84
CA LEU A 29 -9.74 3.23 6.65
C LEU A 29 -11.26 3.10 6.47
N GLY A 30 -11.94 2.37 7.37
CA GLY A 30 -13.39 2.16 7.33
C GLY A 30 -13.85 1.40 6.09
N CYS A 31 -13.08 0.40 5.65
CA CYS A 31 -13.40 -0.40 4.45
C CYS A 31 -13.24 -1.90 4.71
N SER A 32 -13.52 -2.73 3.70
CA SER A 32 -13.36 -4.18 3.84
C SER A 32 -11.89 -4.59 3.66
N VAL A 33 -11.48 -5.69 4.31
CA VAL A 33 -10.15 -6.29 4.09
C VAL A 33 -9.94 -6.66 2.62
N TYR A 34 -11.01 -7.05 1.91
CA TYR A 34 -10.97 -7.31 0.48
C TYR A 34 -10.57 -6.06 -0.31
N THR A 35 -11.19 -4.91 -0.01
CA THR A 35 -10.85 -3.61 -0.62
C THR A 35 -9.38 -3.26 -0.38
N VAL A 36 -8.87 -3.45 0.84
CA VAL A 36 -7.45 -3.22 1.14
C VAL A 36 -6.56 -4.13 0.29
N ARG A 37 -6.88 -5.42 0.20
CA ARG A 37 -6.12 -6.37 -0.64
C ARG A 37 -6.13 -5.98 -2.12
N THR A 38 -7.24 -5.45 -2.63
CA THR A 38 -7.31 -4.92 -4.00
C THR A 38 -6.35 -3.75 -4.21
N HIS A 39 -6.28 -2.81 -3.27
CA HIS A 39 -5.30 -1.71 -3.33
C HIS A 39 -3.86 -2.22 -3.26
N ILE A 40 -3.55 -3.18 -2.38
CA ILE A 40 -2.22 -3.80 -2.30
C ILE A 40 -1.86 -4.50 -3.62
N GLY A 41 -2.82 -5.18 -4.27
CA GLY A 41 -2.61 -5.81 -5.57
C GLY A 41 -2.23 -4.80 -6.65
N ARG A 42 -2.98 -3.69 -6.76
CA ARG A 42 -2.66 -2.62 -7.72
C ARG A 42 -1.30 -1.97 -7.45
N LEU A 43 -0.98 -1.73 -6.19
CA LEU A 43 0.34 -1.25 -5.79
C LEU A 43 1.43 -2.24 -6.20
N LYS A 44 1.25 -3.53 -5.96
CA LYS A 44 2.20 -4.55 -6.41
C LYS A 44 2.43 -4.55 -7.91
N ASP A 45 1.35 -4.43 -8.69
CA ASP A 45 1.43 -4.35 -10.14
C ASP A 45 2.17 -3.09 -10.60
N GLU A 46 1.86 -1.93 -10.01
CA GLU A 46 2.50 -0.65 -10.34
C GLU A 46 4.00 -0.65 -10.01
N PHE A 47 4.37 -1.22 -8.87
CA PHE A 47 5.78 -1.33 -8.47
C PHE A 47 6.49 -2.57 -9.05
N ASN A 48 5.78 -3.40 -9.83
CA ASN A 48 6.27 -4.65 -10.40
C ASN A 48 6.92 -5.60 -9.36
N VAL A 49 6.20 -5.85 -8.26
CA VAL A 49 6.67 -6.70 -7.15
C VAL A 49 5.60 -7.70 -6.70
N TYR A 50 6.02 -8.88 -6.24
CA TYR A 50 5.09 -9.93 -5.82
C TYR A 50 4.86 -10.01 -4.30
N LYS A 51 5.80 -9.49 -3.49
CA LYS A 51 5.79 -9.60 -2.03
C LYS A 51 5.50 -8.25 -1.37
N ASP A 52 4.77 -8.27 -0.26
CA ASP A 52 4.44 -7.07 0.53
C ASP A 52 5.70 -6.37 1.05
N THR A 53 6.69 -7.15 1.51
CA THR A 53 7.98 -6.62 1.95
C THR A 53 8.76 -5.95 0.83
N ALA A 54 8.66 -6.49 -0.40
CA ALA A 54 9.27 -5.88 -1.57
C ALA A 54 8.57 -4.58 -1.96
N LEU A 55 7.25 -4.51 -1.81
CA LEU A 55 6.45 -3.29 -2.00
C LEU A 55 6.84 -2.20 -0.99
N ILE A 56 6.92 -2.54 0.31
CA ILE A 56 7.38 -1.61 1.35
C ILE A 56 8.78 -1.10 1.04
N ALA A 57 9.72 -1.99 0.71
CA ALA A 57 11.07 -1.58 0.36
C ALA A 57 11.13 -0.71 -0.91
N ALA A 58 10.24 -0.97 -1.88
CA ALA A 58 10.13 -0.14 -3.08
C ALA A 58 9.56 1.25 -2.78
N ALA A 59 8.62 1.37 -1.83
CA ALA A 59 8.05 2.64 -1.40
C ALA A 59 9.12 3.59 -0.86
N PHE A 60 10.01 3.08 0.01
CA PHE A 60 11.15 3.86 0.54
C PHE A 60 12.19 4.19 -0.53
N ARG A 61 12.56 3.24 -1.40
CA ARG A 61 13.54 3.48 -2.48
C ARG A 61 13.09 4.57 -3.46
N ASN A 62 11.79 4.63 -3.75
CA ASN A 62 11.22 5.61 -4.67
C ASN A 62 10.78 6.92 -3.97
N ARG A 63 11.07 7.09 -2.66
CA ARG A 63 10.69 8.27 -1.86
C ARG A 63 9.20 8.61 -1.95
N ILE A 64 8.35 7.59 -1.98
CA ILE A 64 6.89 7.76 -2.01
C ILE A 64 6.34 7.95 -0.59
N ILE A 65 7.01 7.29 0.36
CA ILE A 65 6.81 7.36 1.81
C ILE A 65 8.14 7.86 2.41
N ASP A 66 8.04 8.75 3.39
CA ASP A 66 9.16 9.30 4.16
C ASP A 66 9.28 8.61 5.52
#